data_AF-A0A072TDH1-F1
#
_entry.id   AF-A0A072TDH1-F1
#
_cell.length_a   1.000
_cell.length_b   1.000
_cell.length_c   1.000
_cell.angle_alpha   90.00
_cell.angle_beta   90.00
_cell.angle_gamma   90.00
#
_symmetry.space_group_name_H-M   'P 1'
#
loop_
_entity.id
_entity.type
_entity.pdbx_description
1 polymer ?
#
loop_
_entity_poly.entity_id
_entity_poly.type
_entity_poly.pdbx_seq_one_letter_code
_entity_poly.pdbx_strand_id
1 'polypeptide(L)'
;MDEDMNIRRKLQNDKQTGFTLISLLVSVSVIGIMAVSTVATINLDKTKYEVQNAIAYGNGLVQSGITYYKMTGTYPMSNTDLGLTAIPGTNYAAARLEDGKFIITIGDTNAGALNTANYKIQLASIVYTPFSDDAGHLTYTCSISNSYLKQVANVGQCSLMTPGTAPQPQTDEPASQ
;
A
#
# COMPACT_ATOMS: atom_id res chain seq x y z
N MET A 1 60.15 55.22 -22.91
CA MET A 1 59.52 54.23 -23.82
C MET A 1 59.22 52.97 -23.01
N ASP A 2 58.70 53.12 -21.79
CA ASP A 2 58.83 52.10 -20.74
C ASP A 2 57.48 51.65 -20.14
N GLU A 3 56.38 52.33 -20.45
CA GLU A 3 55.05 52.00 -19.91
C GLU A 3 54.33 50.87 -20.66
N ASP A 4 54.64 50.66 -21.94
CA ASP A 4 53.95 49.64 -22.77
C ASP A 4 54.43 48.20 -22.51
N MET A 5 55.60 48.03 -21.89
CA MET A 5 56.19 46.71 -21.69
C MET A 5 55.71 46.01 -20.41
N ASN A 6 55.07 46.74 -19.49
CA ASN A 6 54.60 46.19 -18.21
C ASN A 6 53.16 45.64 -18.28
N ILE A 7 52.39 46.05 -19.29
CA ILE A 7 51.01 45.57 -19.51
C ILE A 7 51.02 44.15 -20.10
N ARG A 8 51.99 43.83 -20.96
CA ARG A 8 52.09 42.50 -21.60
C ARG A 8 52.51 41.37 -20.65
N ARG A 9 53.09 41.68 -19.49
CA ARG A 9 53.48 40.68 -18.48
C ARG A 9 52.34 40.24 -17.55
N LYS A 10 51.23 40.97 -17.49
CA LYS A 10 50.07 40.60 -16.63
C LYS A 10 49.07 39.63 -17.28
N LEU A 11 49.28 39.20 -18.53
CA LEU A 11 48.40 38.27 -19.25
C LEU A 11 48.95 36.83 -19.31
N GLN A 12 50.02 36.52 -18.55
CA GLN A 12 50.63 35.19 -18.50
C GLN A 12 50.43 34.53 -17.13
N ASN A 13 49.19 34.29 -16.68
CA ASN A 13 49.01 33.17 -15.74
C ASN A 13 47.59 32.63 -15.52
N ASP A 14 46.57 33.14 -16.21
CA ASP A 14 45.27 32.49 -16.11
C ASP A 14 45.28 31.27 -17.03
N LYS A 15 45.87 30.17 -16.52
CA LYS A 15 45.66 28.82 -17.03
C LYS A 15 44.15 28.64 -17.12
N GLN A 16 43.59 28.83 -18.31
CA GLN A 16 42.22 28.44 -18.59
C GLN A 16 42.16 26.92 -18.46
N THR A 17 41.88 26.45 -17.25
CA THR A 17 41.54 25.05 -16.95
C THR A 17 40.16 24.80 -17.52
N GLY A 18 40.10 24.64 -18.85
CA GLY A 18 38.89 24.29 -19.56
C GLY A 18 38.42 22.89 -19.16
N PHE A 19 37.13 22.76 -18.88
CA PHE A 19 36.47 21.47 -18.70
C PHE A 19 36.74 20.60 -19.94
N THR A 20 37.43 19.49 -19.75
CA THR A 20 37.66 18.53 -20.82
C THR A 20 36.32 17.89 -21.21
N LEU A 21 35.99 17.86 -22.50
CA LEU A 21 34.74 17.27 -22.99
C LEU A 21 34.61 15.79 -22.58
N ILE A 22 35.76 15.11 -22.40
CA ILE A 22 35.83 13.75 -21.86
C ILE A 22 35.44 13.66 -20.37
N SER A 23 35.76 14.66 -19.54
CA SER A 23 35.37 14.63 -18.12
C SER A 23 33.85 14.78 -17.98
N LEU A 24 33.25 15.57 -18.86
CA LEU A 24 31.81 15.72 -18.95
C LEU A 24 31.15 14.41 -19.41
N LEU A 25 31.70 13.74 -20.44
CA LEU A 25 31.15 12.48 -20.96
C LEU A 25 31.22 11.34 -19.93
N VAL A 26 32.34 11.22 -19.22
CA VAL A 26 32.47 10.23 -18.12
C VAL A 26 31.49 10.54 -17.00
N SER A 27 31.34 11.81 -16.61
CA SER A 27 30.40 12.20 -15.55
C SER A 27 28.95 11.89 -15.92
N VAL A 28 28.52 12.23 -17.14
CA VAL A 28 27.17 11.91 -17.63
C VAL A 28 26.93 10.40 -17.67
N SER A 29 27.96 9.62 -18.03
CA SER A 29 27.87 8.15 -18.05
C SER A 29 27.65 7.58 -16.65
N VAL A 30 28.39 8.06 -15.64
CA VAL A 30 28.22 7.62 -14.25
C VAL A 30 26.84 8.03 -13.70
N ILE A 31 26.40 9.28 -13.96
CA ILE A 31 25.08 9.76 -13.55
C ILE A 31 23.97 8.95 -14.23
N GLY A 32 24.13 8.61 -15.51
CA GLY A 32 23.18 7.80 -16.26
C GLY A 32 23.00 6.41 -15.67
N ILE A 33 24.09 5.73 -15.29
CA ILE A 33 24.04 4.41 -14.63
C ILE A 33 23.31 4.52 -13.29
N MET A 34 23.63 5.54 -12.47
CA MET A 34 22.96 5.76 -11.19
C MET A 34 21.46 5.98 -11.38
N ALA A 35 21.05 6.85 -12.31
CA ALA A 35 19.65 7.19 -12.54
C ALA A 35 18.78 5.96 -12.88
N VAL A 36 19.29 5.06 -13.73
CA VAL A 36 18.55 3.83 -14.11
C VAL A 36 18.31 2.94 -12.89
N SER A 37 19.34 2.75 -12.05
CA SER A 37 19.20 1.93 -10.83
C SER A 37 18.19 2.52 -9.85
N THR A 38 18.19 3.85 -9.68
CA THR A 38 17.30 4.55 -8.75
C THR A 38 15.84 4.46 -9.17
N VAL A 39 15.55 4.61 -10.47
CA VAL A 39 14.16 4.54 -10.97
C VAL A 39 13.53 3.18 -10.69
N ALA A 40 14.28 2.08 -10.89
CA ALA A 40 13.78 0.73 -10.62
C ALA A 40 13.40 0.55 -9.14
N THR A 41 14.24 1.03 -8.23
CA THR A 41 14.00 0.95 -6.79
C THR A 41 12.81 1.80 -6.35
N ILE A 42 12.71 3.05 -6.83
CA ILE A 42 11.59 3.95 -6.50
C ILE A 42 10.25 3.34 -6.89
N ASN A 43 10.16 2.70 -8.06
CA ASN A 43 8.91 2.08 -8.51
C ASN A 43 8.51 0.90 -7.63
N LEU A 44 9.46 0.10 -7.17
CA LEU A 44 9.20 -1.02 -6.26
C LEU A 44 8.73 -0.53 -4.88
N ASP A 45 9.34 0.53 -4.33
CA ASP A 45 8.97 1.05 -3.02
C ASP A 45 7.60 1.74 -3.03
N LYS A 46 7.26 2.45 -4.11
CA LYS A 46 5.90 2.95 -4.33
C LYS A 46 4.88 1.82 -4.34
N THR A 47 5.16 0.75 -5.07
CA THR A 47 4.30 -0.45 -5.12
C THR A 47 4.07 -1.00 -3.71
N LYS A 48 5.14 -1.19 -2.93
CA LYS A 48 5.04 -1.72 -1.55
C LYS A 48 4.19 -0.81 -0.68
N TYR A 49 4.38 0.50 -0.77
CA TYR A 49 3.61 1.47 0.00
C TYR A 49 2.11 1.40 -0.33
N GLU A 50 1.75 1.36 -1.61
CA GLU A 50 0.35 1.21 -2.05
C GLU A 50 -0.28 -0.07 -1.50
N VAL A 51 0.45 -1.19 -1.56
CA VAL A 51 -0.03 -2.47 -1.05
C VAL A 51 -0.18 -2.46 0.48
N GLN A 52 0.76 -1.86 1.22
CA GLN A 52 0.66 -1.75 2.68
C GLN A 52 -0.52 -0.86 3.11
N ASN A 53 -0.78 0.24 2.40
CA ASN A 53 -1.97 1.05 2.64
C ASN A 53 -3.26 0.29 2.38
N ALA A 54 -3.32 -0.50 1.29
CA ALA A 54 -4.48 -1.33 0.99
C ALA A 54 -4.72 -2.41 2.05
N ILE A 55 -3.66 -3.04 2.55
CA ILE A 55 -3.73 -4.02 3.65
C ILE A 55 -4.21 -3.34 4.95
N ALA A 56 -3.63 -2.20 5.33
CA ALA A 56 -4.02 -1.46 6.52
C ALA A 56 -5.49 -1.02 6.47
N TYR A 57 -5.95 -0.61 5.29
CA TYR A 57 -7.34 -0.27 5.03
C TYR A 57 -8.28 -1.49 5.14
N GLY A 58 -7.95 -2.62 4.51
CA GLY A 58 -8.71 -3.87 4.64
C GLY A 58 -8.80 -4.39 6.07
N ASN A 59 -7.70 -4.26 6.82
CA ASN A 59 -7.61 -4.56 8.24
C ASN A 59 -8.59 -3.72 9.09
N GLY A 60 -8.77 -2.43 8.75
CA GLY A 60 -9.79 -1.58 9.38
C GLY A 60 -11.22 -2.05 9.11
N LEU A 61 -11.50 -2.53 7.89
CA LEU A 61 -12.82 -3.06 7.53
C LEU A 61 -13.12 -4.38 8.23
N VAL A 62 -12.14 -5.28 8.32
CA VAL A 62 -12.26 -6.53 9.09
C VAL A 62 -12.58 -6.24 10.55
N GLN A 63 -11.93 -5.24 11.16
CA GLN A 63 -12.24 -4.85 12.54
C GLN A 63 -13.69 -4.37 12.70
N SER A 64 -14.24 -3.66 11.72
CA SER A 64 -15.66 -3.29 11.70
C SER A 64 -16.57 -4.52 11.60
N GLY A 65 -16.24 -5.49 10.73
CA GLY A 65 -16.97 -6.76 10.62
C GLY A 65 -16.94 -7.59 11.91
N ILE A 66 -15.80 -7.62 12.62
CA ILE A 66 -15.67 -8.26 13.94
C ILE A 66 -16.54 -7.55 14.97
N THR A 67 -16.55 -6.22 14.99
CA THR A 67 -17.41 -5.45 15.91
C THR A 67 -18.90 -5.71 15.63
N TYR A 68 -19.29 -5.79 14.36
CA TYR A 68 -20.66 -6.15 13.98
C TYR A 68 -21.03 -7.55 14.51
N TYR A 69 -20.16 -8.55 14.30
CA TYR A 69 -20.36 -9.90 14.84
C TYR A 69 -20.50 -9.93 16.36
N LYS A 70 -19.74 -9.11 17.10
CA LYS A 70 -19.86 -8.99 18.56
C LYS A 70 -21.20 -8.40 19.01
N MET A 71 -21.85 -7.59 18.19
CA MET A 71 -23.13 -6.97 18.52
C MET A 71 -24.34 -7.82 18.10
N THR A 72 -24.26 -8.49 16.96
CA THR A 72 -25.41 -9.19 16.35
C THR A 72 -25.32 -10.70 16.41
N GLY A 73 -24.13 -11.26 16.66
CA GLY A 73 -23.86 -12.70 16.61
C GLY A 73 -23.71 -13.27 15.19
N THR A 74 -23.85 -12.44 14.15
CA THR A 74 -23.70 -12.82 12.74
C THR A 74 -22.73 -11.87 12.05
N TYR A 75 -21.88 -12.37 11.15
CA TYR A 75 -21.00 -11.49 10.37
C TYR A 75 -21.80 -10.80 9.25
N PRO A 76 -21.41 -9.58 8.84
CA PRO A 76 -22.18 -8.84 7.85
C PRO A 76 -22.04 -9.52 6.47
N MET A 77 -23.13 -9.74 5.76
CA MET A 77 -23.13 -10.38 4.44
C MET A 77 -23.05 -9.36 3.31
N SER A 78 -23.47 -8.12 3.58
CA SER A 78 -23.64 -7.06 2.59
C SER A 78 -23.39 -5.68 3.19
N ASN A 79 -23.17 -4.66 2.34
CA ASN A 79 -23.01 -3.28 2.79
C ASN A 79 -24.22 -2.77 3.60
N THR A 80 -25.42 -3.26 3.28
CA THR A 80 -26.67 -2.87 3.98
C THR A 80 -26.69 -3.33 5.43
N ASP A 81 -26.04 -4.45 5.76
CA ASP A 81 -25.94 -4.94 7.14
C ASP A 81 -25.12 -3.99 8.01
N LEU A 82 -24.17 -3.28 7.39
CA LEU A 82 -23.36 -2.24 8.02
C LEU A 82 -24.02 -0.85 7.97
N GLY A 83 -25.23 -0.74 7.43
CA GLY A 83 -25.92 0.54 7.24
C GLY A 83 -25.27 1.44 6.18
N LEU A 84 -24.49 0.86 5.25
CA LEU A 84 -23.78 1.57 4.19
C LEU A 84 -24.39 1.26 2.82
N THR A 85 -24.45 2.26 1.95
CA THR A 85 -24.80 2.07 0.52
C THR A 85 -23.60 1.55 -0.27
N ALA A 86 -22.41 2.05 0.06
CA ALA A 86 -21.13 1.60 -0.49
C ALA A 86 -20.02 1.76 0.55
N ILE A 87 -19.01 0.90 0.50
CA ILE A 87 -17.80 1.08 1.30
C ILE A 87 -16.93 2.12 0.60
N PRO A 88 -16.61 3.25 1.25
CA PRO A 88 -15.85 4.32 0.61
C PRO A 88 -14.42 3.86 0.32
N GLY A 89 -13.98 3.99 -0.93
CA GLY A 89 -12.62 3.66 -1.33
C GLY A 89 -11.57 4.65 -0.85
N THR A 90 -10.33 4.42 -1.27
CA THR A 90 -9.17 5.27 -1.01
C THR A 90 -8.47 5.66 -2.32
N ASN A 91 -7.41 6.44 -2.23
CA ASN A 91 -6.54 6.75 -3.38
C ASN A 91 -5.71 5.56 -3.90
N TYR A 92 -5.80 4.40 -3.24
CA TYR A 92 -4.99 3.23 -3.55
C TYR A 92 -5.82 1.96 -3.76
N ALA A 93 -7.04 1.91 -3.21
CA ALA A 93 -7.90 0.74 -3.30
C ALA A 93 -9.38 1.06 -3.11
N ALA A 94 -10.23 0.30 -3.79
CA ALA A 94 -11.67 0.25 -3.57
C ALA A 94 -12.00 -0.97 -2.67
N ALA A 95 -13.10 -0.90 -1.94
CA ALA A 95 -13.61 -2.00 -1.14
C ALA A 95 -15.07 -2.31 -1.47
N ARG A 96 -15.42 -3.58 -1.32
CA ARG A 96 -16.80 -4.06 -1.32
C ARG A 96 -16.94 -5.24 -0.37
N LEU A 97 -18.15 -5.43 0.13
CA LEU A 97 -18.54 -6.60 0.90
C LEU A 97 -19.51 -7.44 0.06
N GLU A 98 -19.10 -8.66 -0.23
CA GLU A 98 -19.88 -9.65 -1.00
C GLU A 98 -19.82 -10.99 -0.28
N ASP A 99 -20.98 -11.57 0.04
CA ASP A 99 -21.10 -12.88 0.71
C ASP A 99 -20.25 -13.00 1.99
N GLY A 100 -20.21 -11.92 2.79
CA GLY A 100 -19.42 -11.87 4.01
C GLY A 100 -17.92 -11.64 3.82
N LYS A 101 -17.46 -11.51 2.56
CA LYS A 101 -16.05 -11.31 2.23
C LYS A 101 -15.75 -9.84 1.96
N PHE A 102 -14.74 -9.29 2.62
CA PHE A 102 -14.22 -7.98 2.25
C PHE A 102 -13.25 -8.14 1.08
N ILE A 103 -13.60 -7.55 -0.05
CA ILE A 103 -12.80 -7.58 -1.28
C ILE A 103 -12.20 -6.20 -1.49
N ILE A 104 -10.88 -6.10 -1.36
CA ILE A 104 -10.10 -4.88 -1.56
C ILE A 104 -9.43 -4.96 -2.93
N THR A 105 -9.73 -4.03 -3.82
CA THR A 105 -9.16 -4.00 -5.18
C THR A 105 -8.18 -2.85 -5.30
N ILE A 106 -6.92 -3.15 -5.58
CA ILE A 106 -5.82 -2.19 -5.63
C ILE A 106 -5.77 -1.51 -7.01
N GLY A 107 -5.46 -0.21 -6.99
CA GLY A 107 -5.39 0.61 -8.19
C GLY A 107 -6.76 1.01 -8.74
N ASP A 108 -7.84 0.68 -8.04
CA ASP A 108 -9.17 1.23 -8.27
C ASP A 108 -9.39 2.34 -7.24
N THR A 109 -9.32 3.60 -7.68
CA THR A 109 -9.59 4.75 -6.81
C THR A 109 -11.06 5.12 -6.98
N ASN A 110 -11.84 5.00 -5.90
CA ASN A 110 -13.25 5.38 -5.86
C ASN A 110 -14.10 4.86 -7.04
N ALA A 111 -14.29 3.54 -7.12
CA ALA A 111 -15.32 2.91 -7.95
C ALA A 111 -15.26 3.30 -9.44
N GLY A 112 -14.07 3.21 -10.06
CA GLY A 112 -13.95 3.28 -11.51
C GLY A 112 -12.80 4.12 -12.06
N ALA A 113 -12.07 4.89 -11.25
CA ALA A 113 -10.89 5.61 -11.71
C ALA A 113 -9.63 4.79 -11.44
N LEU A 114 -9.04 4.22 -12.50
CA LEU A 114 -7.84 3.40 -12.38
C LEU A 114 -6.60 4.27 -12.15
N ASN A 115 -5.88 4.02 -11.05
CA ASN A 115 -4.54 4.57 -10.86
C ASN A 115 -3.53 3.71 -11.63
N THR A 116 -3.30 4.06 -12.90
CA THR A 116 -2.40 3.35 -13.83
C THR A 116 -0.91 3.40 -13.46
N ALA A 117 -0.53 3.95 -12.30
CA ALA A 117 0.88 4.08 -11.90
C ALA A 117 1.60 2.73 -11.81
N ASN A 118 0.88 1.61 -11.63
CA ASN A 118 1.50 0.31 -11.45
C ASN A 118 0.73 -0.86 -12.09
N TYR A 119 0.97 -1.10 -13.38
CA TYR A 119 0.30 -2.15 -14.16
C TYR A 119 0.45 -3.58 -13.58
N LYS A 120 1.50 -3.85 -12.79
CA LYS A 120 1.76 -5.19 -12.23
C LYS A 120 0.81 -5.59 -11.09
N ILE A 121 0.23 -4.61 -10.41
CA ILE A 121 -0.71 -4.79 -9.29
C ILE A 121 -2.07 -4.14 -9.53
N GLN A 122 -2.26 -3.53 -10.71
CA GLN A 122 -3.52 -2.96 -11.14
C GLN A 122 -4.63 -4.02 -11.08
N LEU A 123 -5.74 -3.69 -10.40
CA LEU A 123 -6.88 -4.59 -10.17
C LEU A 123 -6.54 -5.86 -9.40
N ALA A 124 -5.36 -5.95 -8.79
CA ALA A 124 -5.07 -7.03 -7.85
C ALA A 124 -5.98 -6.92 -6.63
N SER A 125 -6.47 -8.05 -6.16
CA SER A 125 -7.45 -8.11 -5.08
C SER A 125 -6.90 -8.81 -3.84
N ILE A 126 -7.21 -8.25 -2.67
CA ILE A 126 -7.03 -8.86 -1.36
C ILE A 126 -8.43 -9.21 -0.85
N VAL A 127 -8.69 -10.49 -0.62
CA VAL A 127 -10.00 -11.00 -0.20
C VAL A 127 -9.89 -11.53 1.22
N TYR A 128 -10.61 -10.91 2.14
CA TYR A 128 -10.75 -11.37 3.51
C TYR A 128 -12.00 -12.23 3.64
N THR A 129 -11.84 -13.50 4.01
CA THR A 129 -12.92 -14.47 4.15
C THR A 129 -13.15 -14.78 5.63
N PRO A 130 -14.40 -14.67 6.12
CA PRO A 130 -14.74 -15.01 7.49
C PRO A 130 -14.64 -16.52 7.70
N PHE A 131 -14.17 -16.91 8.88
CA PHE A 131 -14.10 -18.28 9.36
C PHE A 131 -14.52 -18.26 10.83
N SER A 132 -15.58 -19.00 11.14
CA SER A 132 -16.03 -19.22 12.52
C SER A 132 -15.54 -20.58 13.00
N ASP A 133 -14.88 -20.62 14.14
CA ASP A 133 -14.50 -21.90 14.77
C ASP A 133 -15.66 -22.50 15.58
N ASP A 134 -15.50 -23.75 16.00
CA ASP A 134 -16.48 -24.46 16.84
C ASP A 134 -16.69 -23.81 18.23
N ALA A 135 -15.77 -22.93 18.64
CA ALA A 135 -15.85 -22.17 19.88
C ALA A 135 -16.56 -20.81 19.70
N GLY A 136 -17.09 -20.51 18.51
CA GLY A 136 -17.84 -19.30 18.21
C GLY A 136 -16.98 -18.06 17.98
N HIS A 137 -15.68 -18.23 17.76
CA HIS A 137 -14.77 -17.14 17.40
C HIS A 137 -14.81 -16.87 15.90
N LEU A 138 -15.04 -15.61 15.54
CA LEU A 138 -14.89 -15.14 14.17
C LEU A 138 -13.44 -14.70 13.92
N THR A 139 -12.84 -15.30 12.90
CA THR A 139 -11.52 -14.95 12.37
C THR A 139 -11.63 -14.64 10.88
N TYR A 140 -10.81 -13.74 10.35
CA TYR A 140 -10.72 -13.51 8.91
C TYR A 140 -9.40 -14.03 8.36
N THR A 141 -9.48 -14.77 7.26
CA THR A 141 -8.32 -15.24 6.49
C THR A 141 -8.19 -14.41 5.23
N CYS A 142 -6.97 -14.02 4.84
CA CYS A 142 -6.77 -13.24 3.62
C CYS A 142 -6.21 -14.10 2.49
N SER A 143 -6.66 -13.82 1.27
CA SER A 143 -6.12 -14.38 0.03
C SER A 143 -5.83 -13.26 -0.98
N ILE A 144 -4.80 -13.45 -1.78
CA ILE A 144 -4.32 -12.46 -2.75
C ILE A 144 -4.37 -13.07 -4.14
N SER A 145 -4.98 -12.37 -5.09
CA SER A 145 -5.16 -12.87 -6.46
C SER A 145 -3.92 -12.76 -7.35
N ASN A 146 -2.93 -11.94 -6.97
CA ASN A 146 -1.77 -11.64 -7.80
C ASN A 146 -0.46 -12.17 -7.18
N SER A 147 0.30 -12.96 -7.96
CA SER A 147 1.55 -13.59 -7.50
C SER A 147 2.71 -12.61 -7.30
N TYR A 148 2.75 -11.51 -8.06
CA TYR A 148 3.70 -10.42 -7.84
C TYR A 148 3.38 -9.69 -6.53
N LEU A 149 2.09 -9.43 -6.27
CA LEU A 149 1.62 -8.85 -5.02
C LEU A 149 1.98 -9.71 -3.80
N LYS A 150 1.79 -11.03 -3.92
CA LYS A 150 2.15 -11.99 -2.86
C LYS A 150 3.63 -11.93 -2.47
N GLN A 151 4.52 -11.70 -3.46
CA GLN A 151 5.96 -11.58 -3.22
C GLN A 151 6.33 -10.23 -2.58
N VAL A 152 5.78 -9.12 -3.07
CA VAL A 152 6.14 -7.78 -2.55
C VAL A 152 5.54 -7.49 -1.18
N ALA A 153 4.39 -8.05 -0.87
CA ALA A 153 3.72 -7.84 0.42
C ALA A 153 4.25 -8.78 1.52
N ASN A 154 5.14 -9.72 1.19
CA ASN A 154 5.75 -10.69 2.12
C ASN A 154 4.69 -11.26 3.08
N VAL A 155 3.57 -11.69 2.51
CA VAL A 155 2.35 -12.00 3.26
C VAL A 155 2.51 -13.37 3.89
N GLY A 156 3.26 -13.43 4.97
CA GLY A 156 3.19 -14.51 5.94
C GLY A 156 1.87 -14.42 6.70
N GLN A 157 0.75 -14.63 6.01
CA GLN A 157 -0.62 -14.37 6.49
C GLN A 157 -0.86 -12.87 6.76
N CYS A 158 -1.93 -12.26 6.22
CA CYS A 158 -2.46 -11.07 6.89
C CYS A 158 -2.90 -11.58 8.26
N SER A 159 -2.08 -11.35 9.29
CA SER A 159 -2.20 -12.03 10.58
C SER A 159 -3.64 -12.02 11.05
N LEU A 160 -4.09 -13.22 11.44
CA LEU A 160 -5.33 -13.54 12.14
C LEU A 160 -5.69 -12.37 13.05
N MET A 161 -6.61 -11.51 12.60
CA MET A 161 -7.11 -10.43 13.43
C MET A 161 -7.88 -11.10 14.57
N THR A 162 -7.51 -10.72 15.79
CA THR A 162 -7.87 -11.35 17.06
C THR A 162 -9.33 -11.81 17.07
N PRO A 163 -9.61 -13.05 17.52
CA PRO A 163 -10.95 -13.61 17.46
C PRO A 163 -11.99 -12.70 18.09
N GLY A 164 -13.06 -12.40 17.33
CA GLY A 164 -14.27 -11.83 17.90
C GLY A 164 -15.14 -12.94 18.47
N THR A 165 -15.45 -12.92 19.76
CA THR A 165 -16.44 -13.83 20.35
C THR A 165 -17.85 -13.26 20.13
N ALA A 166 -18.79 -14.10 19.72
CA ALA A 166 -20.21 -13.73 19.65
C ALA A 166 -20.74 -13.29 21.02
N PRO A 167 -21.77 -12.44 21.09
CA PRO A 167 -22.43 -12.12 22.34
C PRO A 167 -22.93 -13.43 22.97
N GLN A 168 -22.46 -13.73 24.18
CA GLN A 168 -22.96 -14.88 24.93
C GLN A 168 -24.43 -14.61 25.30
N PRO A 169 -25.33 -15.60 25.24
CA PRO A 169 -26.65 -15.44 25.81
C PRO A 169 -26.49 -15.06 27.28
N GLN A 170 -27.04 -13.92 27.70
CA GLN A 170 -27.09 -13.53 29.10
C GLN A 170 -27.93 -14.58 29.84
N THR A 171 -27.28 -15.49 30.56
CA THR A 171 -27.94 -16.18 31.65
C THR A 171 -28.20 -15.14 32.73
N ASP A 172 -29.43 -14.63 32.77
CA ASP A 172 -29.94 -13.86 33.90
C ASP A 172 -29.80 -14.74 35.15
N GLU A 173 -28.75 -14.47 35.94
CA GLU A 173 -28.61 -15.03 37.28
C GLU A 173 -29.72 -14.42 38.15
N PRO A 174 -30.65 -15.22 38.71
CA PRO A 174 -31.71 -14.67 39.53
C PRO A 174 -31.10 -14.06 40.79
N ALA A 175 -31.32 -12.77 40.99
CA ALA A 175 -30.97 -12.07 42.21
C ALA A 175 -31.63 -12.77 43.42
N SER A 176 -30.85 -13.53 44.17
CA SER A 176 -31.25 -14.05 45.47
C SER A 176 -31.25 -12.91 46.49
N GLN A 177 -32.45 -12.68 47.03
CA GLN A 177 -32.73 -11.85 48.20
C GLN A 177 -32.01 -12.35 49.45
#